data_AF-A0A4Q4QX54-F1
#
_entry.id   AF-A0A4Q4QX54-F1
#
_cell.length_a   1.000
_cell.length_b   1.000
_cell.length_c   1.000
_cell.angle_alpha   90.00
_cell.angle_beta   90.00
_cell.angle_gamma   90.00
#
_symmetry.space_group_name_H-M   'P 1'
#
loop_
_entity.id
_entity.type
_entity.pdbx_description
1 polymer ?
#
loop_
_entity_poly.entity_id
_entity_poly.type
_entity_poly.pdbx_seq_one_letter_code
_entity_poly.pdbx_strand_id
1 'polypeptide(L)'
;MYTTIRTSQRSFITDPEQWLGKSAYFDNLFSGKWGDKQEDGSYFIETDARIFEHILRYLRTGVLPVFYDKVAGHDFPLYQALLEESTYFAIDRLQKWLCEQKYLEAVKIRHLAIETQDRTDYRKQTTSDEDGRKFMLEERFVEITTSSNVETTIIPMTVQKNSFYCPYGKHGKSTEEYCRSCFQQARDDSIVGHGGWKSEEQLRLCIVRREVTFDHNLCVEAFLGDDLAD
;
A
#
# COMPACT_ATOMS: atom_id res chain seq x y z
N MET A 1 22.20 -16.78 27.86
CA MET A 1 23.20 -16.04 28.68
C MET A 1 23.40 -14.65 28.07
N TYR A 2 23.26 -13.56 28.83
CA TYR A 2 23.43 -12.22 28.25
C TYR A 2 24.88 -11.93 27.85
N THR A 3 25.06 -11.40 26.64
CA THR A 3 26.34 -10.89 26.12
C THR A 3 26.18 -9.45 25.64
N THR A 4 27.30 -8.73 25.61
CA THR A 4 27.36 -7.36 25.10
C THR A 4 28.10 -7.35 23.77
N ILE A 5 27.45 -6.85 22.73
CA ILE A 5 28.07 -6.54 21.44
C ILE A 5 28.27 -5.03 21.38
N ARG A 6 29.50 -4.59 21.16
CA ARG A 6 29.88 -3.19 20.98
C ARG A 6 30.12 -2.92 19.50
N THR A 7 29.55 -1.83 19.02
CA THR A 7 29.93 -1.22 17.75
C THR A 7 30.68 0.07 18.01
N SER A 8 31.20 0.70 16.95
CA SER A 8 31.87 2.00 17.04
C SER A 8 30.96 3.11 17.59
N GLN A 9 29.64 2.95 17.47
CA GLN A 9 28.65 3.99 17.81
C GLN A 9 27.81 3.64 19.05
N ARG A 10 27.62 2.35 19.39
CA ARG A 10 26.65 1.91 20.40
C ARG A 10 26.98 0.52 20.98
N SER A 11 26.51 0.25 22.19
CA SER A 11 26.49 -1.10 22.77
C SER A 11 25.10 -1.73 22.73
N PHE A 12 25.05 -3.05 22.56
CA PHE A 12 23.84 -3.85 22.49
C PHE A 12 23.95 -5.03 23.45
N ILE A 13 23.01 -5.12 24.40
CA ILE A 13 22.88 -6.28 25.27
C ILE A 13 21.90 -7.25 24.61
N THR A 14 22.28 -8.52 24.51
CA THR A 14 21.53 -9.55 23.78
C THR A 14 21.71 -10.92 24.41
N ASP A 15 20.84 -11.87 24.08
CA ASP A 15 20.98 -13.28 24.44
C ASP A 15 20.97 -14.14 23.16
N PRO A 16 22.15 -14.54 22.63
CA PRO A 16 22.24 -15.33 21.40
C PRO A 16 21.53 -16.68 21.47
N GLU A 17 21.39 -17.26 22.67
CA GLU A 17 20.67 -18.53 22.86
C GLU A 17 19.17 -18.42 22.62
N GLN A 18 18.62 -17.20 22.64
CA GLN A 18 17.19 -16.91 22.44
C GLN A 18 16.91 -16.36 21.03
N TRP A 19 17.89 -16.34 20.14
CA TRP A 19 17.68 -15.87 18.78
C TRP A 19 16.90 -16.90 17.95
N LEU A 20 15.89 -16.40 17.24
CA LEU A 20 15.08 -17.15 16.29
C LEU A 20 15.69 -17.14 14.87
N GLY A 21 16.45 -16.09 14.54
CA GLY A 21 17.22 -16.03 13.31
C GLY A 21 18.58 -16.72 13.46
N LYS A 22 19.05 -17.33 12.37
CA LYS A 22 20.35 -18.02 12.31
C LYS A 22 21.39 -17.17 11.59
N SER A 23 22.65 -17.31 11.99
CA SER A 23 23.79 -16.62 11.38
C SER A 23 25.08 -17.41 11.60
N ALA A 24 25.70 -17.85 10.52
CA ALA A 24 26.97 -18.57 10.60
C ALA A 24 28.10 -17.69 11.17
N TYR A 25 28.04 -16.37 10.92
CA TYR A 25 28.99 -15.43 11.51
C TYR A 25 28.88 -15.43 13.04
N PHE A 26 27.67 -15.26 13.58
CA PHE A 26 27.48 -15.18 15.03
C PHE A 26 27.72 -16.53 15.73
N ASP A 27 27.38 -17.64 15.08
CA ASP A 27 27.71 -18.97 15.60
C ASP A 27 29.22 -19.12 15.78
N ASN A 28 30.01 -18.66 14.82
CA ASN A 28 31.48 -18.70 14.92
C ASN A 28 32.02 -17.67 15.93
N LEU A 29 31.49 -16.44 15.95
CA LEU A 29 31.88 -15.40 16.90
C LEU A 29 31.70 -15.88 18.36
N PHE A 30 30.53 -16.45 18.67
CA PHE A 30 30.21 -16.90 20.03
C PHE A 30 30.79 -18.27 20.38
N SER A 31 31.20 -19.07 19.38
CA SER A 31 31.91 -20.33 19.65
C SER A 31 33.26 -20.16 20.34
N GLY A 32 33.81 -18.93 20.35
CA GLY A 32 35.12 -18.61 20.90
C GLY A 32 36.29 -19.00 19.98
N LYS A 33 36.03 -19.59 18.80
CA LYS A 33 37.06 -20.00 17.84
C LYS A 33 37.94 -18.85 17.35
N TRP A 34 37.39 -17.64 17.26
CA TRP A 34 38.12 -16.47 16.75
C TRP A 34 38.95 -15.74 17.82
N GLY A 35 38.67 -15.96 19.10
CA GLY A 35 39.35 -15.24 20.18
C GLY A 35 38.96 -13.77 20.33
N ASP A 36 37.87 -13.33 19.69
CA ASP A 36 37.43 -11.92 19.66
C ASP A 36 36.72 -11.44 20.93
N LYS A 37 36.60 -12.30 21.94
CA LYS A 37 35.99 -11.95 23.22
C LYS A 37 36.97 -11.09 24.01
N GLN A 38 36.55 -9.87 24.34
CA GLN A 38 37.33 -8.95 25.16
C GLN A 38 37.45 -9.43 26.61
N GLU A 39 38.40 -8.84 27.35
CA GLU A 39 38.63 -9.16 28.77
C GLU A 39 37.39 -8.97 29.64
N ASP A 40 36.55 -7.98 29.32
CA ASP A 40 35.29 -7.71 30.01
C ASP A 40 34.12 -8.63 29.55
N GLY A 41 34.41 -9.57 28.66
CA GLY A 41 33.47 -10.53 28.10
C GLY A 41 32.59 -10.01 26.96
N SER A 42 32.78 -8.77 26.51
CA SER A 42 32.08 -8.20 25.36
C SER A 42 32.73 -8.58 24.02
N TYR A 43 32.01 -8.37 22.93
CA TYR A 43 32.49 -8.55 21.56
C TYR A 43 32.46 -7.20 20.85
N PHE A 44 33.46 -6.89 20.02
CA PHE A 44 33.46 -5.69 19.20
C PHE A 44 33.25 -6.04 17.72
N ILE A 45 32.35 -5.32 17.07
CA ILE A 45 32.04 -5.47 15.65
C ILE A 45 32.05 -4.09 15.00
N GLU A 46 32.83 -3.95 13.93
CA GLU A 46 32.89 -2.72 13.14
C GLU A 46 31.72 -2.69 12.13
N THR A 47 30.59 -2.14 12.57
CA THR A 47 29.37 -2.01 11.76
C THR A 47 28.62 -0.72 12.14
N ASP A 48 27.74 -0.23 11.26
CA ASP A 48 26.82 0.85 11.56
C ASP A 48 25.76 0.38 12.57
N ALA A 49 25.68 1.05 13.72
CA ALA A 49 24.77 0.67 14.79
C ALA A 49 23.28 0.76 14.40
N ARG A 50 22.90 1.64 13.48
CA ARG A 50 21.51 1.80 13.04
C ARG A 50 21.08 0.60 12.22
N ILE A 51 21.93 0.15 11.30
CA ILE A 51 21.65 -1.04 10.49
C ILE A 51 21.73 -2.30 11.36
N PHE A 52 22.73 -2.37 12.25
CA PHE A 52 22.91 -3.49 13.16
C PHE A 52 21.71 -3.68 14.12
N GLU A 53 21.01 -2.61 14.49
CA GLU A 53 19.76 -2.73 15.25
C GLU A 53 18.71 -3.57 14.50
N HIS A 54 18.59 -3.40 13.18
CA HIS A 54 17.67 -4.17 12.35
C HIS A 54 18.11 -5.64 12.24
N ILE A 55 19.42 -5.89 12.12
CA ILE A 55 20.00 -7.25 12.17
C ILE A 55 19.61 -7.93 13.49
N LEU A 56 19.85 -7.29 14.63
CA LEU A 56 19.51 -7.85 15.94
C LEU A 56 18.00 -8.03 16.13
N ARG A 57 17.18 -7.13 15.60
CA ARG A 57 15.72 -7.27 15.65
C ARG A 57 15.27 -8.52 14.88
N TYR A 58 15.82 -8.75 13.69
CA TYR A 58 15.56 -9.96 12.93
C TYR A 58 16.04 -11.19 13.70
N LEU A 59 17.28 -11.21 14.20
CA LEU A 59 17.83 -12.37 14.92
C LEU A 59 16.99 -12.73 16.15
N ARG A 60 16.45 -11.74 16.88
CA ARG A 60 15.58 -11.99 18.05
C ARG A 60 14.20 -12.50 17.69
N THR A 61 13.61 -12.02 16.60
CA THR A 61 12.19 -12.23 16.31
C THR A 61 11.94 -13.24 15.19
N GLY A 62 12.94 -13.50 14.34
CA GLY A 62 12.79 -14.26 13.10
C GLY A 62 11.89 -13.58 12.07
N VAL A 63 11.40 -12.35 12.34
CA VAL A 63 10.47 -11.63 11.47
C VAL A 63 11.25 -10.80 10.46
N LEU A 64 10.98 -11.05 9.18
CA LEU A 64 11.62 -10.36 8.07
C LEU A 64 11.16 -8.90 7.99
N PRO A 65 12.09 -7.95 7.79
CA PRO A 65 11.79 -6.53 7.91
C PRO A 65 11.05 -6.00 6.68
N VAL A 66 10.13 -5.07 6.94
CA VAL A 66 9.53 -4.20 5.93
C VAL A 66 9.58 -2.77 6.42
N PHE A 67 10.40 -1.97 5.76
CA PHE A 67 10.51 -0.52 5.88
C PHE A 67 9.58 0.12 4.86
N TYR A 68 8.34 0.36 5.26
CA TYR A 68 7.32 1.01 4.44
C TYR A 68 6.67 2.14 5.22
N ASP A 69 6.66 3.32 4.61
CA ASP A 69 5.86 4.45 5.05
C ASP A 69 4.75 4.73 4.04
N LYS A 70 3.58 5.12 4.53
CA LYS A 70 2.41 5.35 3.67
C LYS A 70 2.58 6.52 2.70
N VAL A 71 3.43 7.50 3.05
CA VAL A 71 3.70 8.73 2.29
C VAL A 71 4.97 8.57 1.47
N ALA A 72 6.07 8.17 2.11
CA ALA A 72 7.39 8.05 1.46
C ALA A 72 7.57 6.73 0.68
N GLY A 73 6.76 5.71 0.96
CA GLY A 73 6.87 4.39 0.34
C GLY A 73 7.95 3.53 0.99
N HIS A 74 8.55 2.65 0.20
CA HIS A 74 9.63 1.77 0.65
C HIS A 74 10.95 2.53 0.82
N ASP A 75 11.65 2.29 1.92
CA ASP A 75 13.00 2.82 2.16
C ASP A 75 14.05 1.94 1.46
N PHE A 76 14.15 2.08 0.13
CA PHE A 76 15.10 1.33 -0.70
C PHE A 76 16.57 1.46 -0.24
N PRO A 77 17.07 2.65 0.15
CA PRO A 77 18.41 2.76 0.72
C PRO A 77 18.62 1.89 1.96
N LEU A 78 17.64 1.84 2.87
CA LEU A 78 17.74 1.01 4.08
C LEU A 78 17.70 -0.49 3.76
N TYR A 79 16.90 -0.94 2.79
CA TYR A 79 16.93 -2.33 2.33
C TYR A 79 18.29 -2.71 1.76
N GLN A 80 18.91 -1.84 0.94
CA GLN A 80 20.22 -2.08 0.36
C GLN A 80 21.32 -2.15 1.44
N ALA A 81 21.34 -1.21 2.38
CA ALA A 81 22.30 -1.23 3.48
C ALA A 81 22.13 -2.48 4.36
N LEU A 82 20.89 -2.90 4.62
CA LEU A 82 20.62 -4.11 5.38
C LEU A 82 21.02 -5.38 4.61
N LEU A 83 20.93 -5.38 3.28
CA LEU A 83 21.35 -6.50 2.45
C LEU A 83 22.87 -6.71 2.56
N GLU A 84 23.64 -5.63 2.50
CA GLU A 84 25.10 -5.65 2.67
C GLU A 84 25.49 -6.21 4.05
N GLU A 85 24.88 -5.72 5.12
CA GLU A 85 25.11 -6.23 6.47
C GLU A 85 24.65 -7.69 6.65
N SER A 86 23.50 -8.07 6.07
CA SER A 86 23.04 -9.47 6.13
C SER A 86 23.99 -10.43 5.42
N THR A 87 24.67 -9.95 4.38
CA THR A 87 25.72 -10.70 3.67
C THR A 87 26.98 -10.80 4.54
N TYR A 88 27.42 -9.68 5.14
CA TYR A 88 28.56 -9.67 6.06
C TYR A 88 28.38 -10.61 7.26
N PHE A 89 27.18 -10.60 7.85
CA PHE A 89 26.82 -11.47 8.97
C PHE A 89 26.34 -12.86 8.56
N ALA A 90 26.41 -13.24 7.28
CA ALA A 90 26.01 -14.55 6.78
C ALA A 90 24.62 -15.00 7.31
N ILE A 91 23.60 -14.15 7.09
CA ILE A 91 22.22 -14.37 7.51
C ILE A 91 21.38 -14.76 6.28
N ASP A 92 21.52 -16.00 5.83
CA ASP A 92 21.03 -16.46 4.52
C ASP A 92 19.56 -16.15 4.28
N ARG A 93 18.69 -16.42 5.27
CA ARG A 93 17.25 -16.17 5.14
C ARG A 93 16.90 -14.69 4.99
N LEU A 94 17.59 -13.81 5.72
CA LEU A 94 17.40 -12.37 5.59
C LEU A 94 17.98 -11.85 4.27
N GLN A 95 19.15 -12.36 3.87
CA GLN A 95 19.77 -12.03 2.59
C GLN A 95 18.85 -12.40 1.43
N LYS A 96 18.29 -13.62 1.43
CA LYS A 96 17.34 -14.09 0.41
C LYS A 96 16.11 -13.20 0.32
N TRP A 97 15.51 -12.85 1.46
CA TRP A 97 14.37 -11.91 1.52
C TRP A 97 14.65 -10.57 0.85
N LEU A 98 15.83 -10.00 1.11
CA LEU A 98 16.23 -8.69 0.58
C LEU A 98 16.63 -8.77 -0.90
N CYS A 99 17.40 -9.79 -1.29
CA CYS A 99 17.79 -10.06 -2.68
C CYS A 99 16.59 -10.29 -3.60
N GLU A 100 15.62 -11.10 -3.17
CA GLU A 100 14.41 -11.39 -3.93
C GLU A 100 13.36 -10.27 -3.85
N GLN A 101 13.65 -9.19 -3.12
CA GLN A 101 12.75 -8.05 -2.92
C GLN A 101 11.35 -8.44 -2.41
N LYS A 102 11.26 -9.50 -1.61
CA LYS A 102 9.99 -10.04 -1.11
C LYS A 102 9.21 -9.06 -0.23
N TYR A 103 9.88 -8.06 0.32
CA TYR A 103 9.23 -6.94 1.02
C TYR A 103 8.23 -6.16 0.14
N LEU A 104 8.37 -6.19 -1.20
CA LEU A 104 7.40 -5.59 -2.12
C LEU A 104 6.09 -6.38 -2.17
N GLU A 105 6.15 -7.70 -2.03
CA GLU A 105 4.96 -8.57 -2.00
C GLU A 105 4.22 -8.46 -0.65
N ALA A 106 4.94 -8.10 0.42
CA ALA A 106 4.39 -7.93 1.76
C ALA A 106 3.47 -6.70 1.88
N VAL A 107 3.58 -5.72 0.97
CA VAL A 107 2.76 -4.50 0.97
C VAL A 107 1.87 -4.49 -0.26
N LYS A 108 0.57 -4.71 -0.06
CA LYS A 108 -0.43 -4.71 -1.14
C LYS A 108 -1.19 -3.38 -1.13
N ILE A 109 -1.07 -2.63 -2.23
CA ILE A 109 -1.76 -1.35 -2.42
C ILE A 109 -2.91 -1.54 -3.40
N ARG A 110 -4.15 -1.33 -2.95
CA ARG A 110 -5.35 -1.36 -3.79
C ARG A 110 -5.82 0.05 -4.07
N HIS A 111 -6.18 0.32 -5.33
CA HIS A 111 -6.81 1.58 -5.73
C HIS A 111 -8.22 1.27 -6.23
N LEU A 112 -9.21 1.94 -5.65
CA LEU A 112 -10.60 1.89 -6.06
C LEU A 112 -10.97 3.30 -6.55
N ALA A 113 -11.33 3.43 -7.82
CA ALA A 113 -11.80 4.70 -8.37
C ALA A 113 -13.30 4.59 -8.68
N ILE A 114 -14.09 5.51 -8.13
CA ILE A 114 -15.53 5.61 -8.36
C ILE A 114 -15.85 6.98 -8.96
N GLU A 115 -16.54 6.99 -10.08
CA GLU A 115 -17.04 8.21 -10.70
C GLU A 115 -18.48 8.48 -10.25
N THR A 116 -18.75 9.66 -9.68
CA THR A 116 -20.09 10.08 -9.27
C THR A 116 -20.49 11.42 -9.90
N GLN A 117 -21.77 11.51 -10.31
CA GLN A 117 -22.36 12.69 -10.94
C GLN A 117 -23.03 13.64 -9.93
N ASP A 118 -23.19 13.25 -8.66
CA ASP A 118 -24.17 13.92 -7.79
C ASP A 118 -23.60 14.47 -6.48
N ARG A 119 -23.89 15.75 -6.23
CA ARG A 119 -23.89 16.33 -4.87
C ARG A 119 -25.23 16.08 -4.16
N THR A 120 -26.22 15.42 -4.79
CA THR A 120 -27.62 15.45 -4.33
C THR A 120 -28.46 14.17 -4.40
N ASP A 121 -28.09 13.12 -5.13
CA ASP A 121 -28.93 11.90 -5.25
C ASP A 121 -28.39 10.72 -4.41
N TYR A 122 -28.98 10.57 -3.22
CA TYR A 122 -28.68 9.54 -2.22
C TYR A 122 -29.30 8.20 -2.61
N ARG A 123 -28.66 7.45 -3.52
CA ARG A 123 -29.05 6.06 -3.79
C ARG A 123 -28.10 5.10 -3.07
N LYS A 124 -28.60 4.47 -1.99
CA LYS A 124 -27.91 3.40 -1.26
C LYS A 124 -27.59 2.24 -2.21
N GLN A 125 -26.39 2.21 -2.77
CA GLN A 125 -25.89 1.04 -3.48
C GLN A 125 -25.13 0.16 -2.49
N THR A 126 -25.67 -1.02 -2.24
CA THR A 126 -24.99 -2.09 -1.51
C THR A 126 -24.41 -3.02 -2.56
N THR A 127 -23.09 -2.99 -2.76
CA THR A 127 -22.39 -4.03 -3.53
C THR A 127 -21.67 -4.96 -2.55
N SER A 128 -21.70 -6.24 -2.89
CA SER A 128 -21.04 -7.31 -2.13
C SER A 128 -19.84 -7.78 -2.94
N ASP A 129 -18.70 -8.00 -2.29
CA ASP A 129 -17.55 -8.66 -2.91
C ASP A 129 -17.74 -10.19 -2.97
N GLU A 130 -16.79 -10.89 -3.58
CA GLU A 130 -16.78 -12.36 -3.72
C GLU A 130 -16.76 -13.08 -2.35
N ASP A 131 -16.33 -12.39 -1.29
CA ASP A 131 -16.34 -12.88 0.10
C ASP A 131 -17.65 -12.55 0.86
N GLY A 132 -18.65 -11.99 0.17
CA GLY A 132 -19.97 -11.70 0.73
C GLY A 132 -20.01 -10.54 1.72
N ARG A 133 -18.97 -9.70 1.77
CA ARG A 133 -18.92 -8.53 2.66
C ARG A 133 -19.80 -7.43 2.09
N LYS A 134 -20.82 -7.04 2.87
CA LYS A 134 -21.71 -5.92 2.53
C LYS A 134 -21.10 -4.63 3.02
N PHE A 135 -20.77 -3.72 2.11
CA PHE A 135 -20.34 -2.38 2.46
C PHE A 135 -21.53 -1.42 2.38
N MET A 136 -21.78 -0.67 3.46
CA MET A 136 -22.64 0.51 3.40
C MET A 136 -21.80 1.68 2.91
N LEU A 137 -22.15 2.23 1.74
CA LEU A 137 -21.73 3.57 1.36
C LEU A 137 -22.61 4.56 2.13
N GLU A 138 -22.28 4.87 3.39
CA GLU A 138 -22.85 6.03 4.06
C GLU A 138 -22.11 7.28 3.57
N GLU A 139 -22.60 7.89 2.50
CA GLU A 139 -22.19 9.23 2.05
C GLU A 139 -22.85 10.30 2.94
N ARG A 140 -22.53 10.29 4.24
CA ARG A 140 -22.38 11.56 4.95
C ARG A 140 -21.00 12.09 4.61
N PHE A 141 -20.83 13.41 4.66
CA PHE A 141 -19.56 14.12 4.46
C PHE A 141 -18.38 13.15 4.52
N VAL A 142 -17.59 13.05 3.45
CA VAL A 142 -16.27 12.42 3.56
C VAL A 142 -15.52 13.27 4.58
N GLU A 143 -15.77 13.03 5.87
CA GLU A 143 -14.76 13.13 6.89
C GLU A 143 -13.60 12.40 6.25
N ILE A 144 -12.48 13.08 6.20
CA ILE A 144 -11.20 12.46 5.95
C ILE A 144 -11.01 11.50 7.13
N THR A 145 -11.72 10.38 7.13
CA THR A 145 -11.52 9.27 8.04
C THR A 145 -10.28 8.61 7.50
N THR A 146 -9.15 9.18 7.89
CA THR A 146 -7.87 8.52 7.85
C THR A 146 -7.93 7.41 8.88
N SER A 147 -8.59 6.30 8.55
CA SER A 147 -8.13 5.05 9.16
C SER A 147 -6.69 4.87 8.69
N SER A 148 -5.82 4.34 9.54
CA SER A 148 -4.36 4.30 9.29
C SER A 148 -3.96 3.67 7.95
N ASN A 149 -4.83 2.84 7.37
CA ASN A 149 -4.64 2.06 6.16
C ASN A 149 -5.45 2.52 4.93
N VAL A 150 -6.30 3.55 5.03
CA VAL A 150 -7.15 4.03 3.92
C VAL A 150 -6.98 5.53 3.71
N GLU A 151 -6.78 5.91 2.46
CA GLU A 151 -6.70 7.29 1.99
C GLU A 151 -7.72 7.52 0.87
N THR A 152 -8.41 8.66 0.89
CA THR A 152 -9.43 9.01 -0.11
C THR A 152 -9.11 10.37 -0.72
N THR A 153 -8.99 10.41 -2.05
CA THR A 153 -8.71 11.61 -2.85
C THR A 153 -9.89 11.89 -3.78
N ILE A 154 -10.32 13.14 -3.85
CA ILE A 154 -11.40 13.58 -4.72
C ILE A 154 -10.80 14.40 -5.87
N ILE A 155 -11.02 13.94 -7.10
CA ILE A 155 -10.52 14.59 -8.32
C ILE A 155 -11.73 15.14 -9.08
N PRO A 156 -11.88 16.48 -9.20
CA PRO A 156 -12.89 17.05 -10.06
C PRO A 156 -12.50 16.80 -11.53
N MET A 157 -13.46 16.34 -12.31
CA MET A 157 -13.28 16.05 -13.74
C MET A 157 -14.40 16.70 -14.54
N THR A 158 -14.08 17.19 -15.72
CA THR A 158 -15.08 17.64 -16.70
C THR A 158 -15.28 16.54 -17.72
N VAL A 159 -16.51 16.06 -17.86
CA VAL A 159 -16.86 15.03 -18.84
C VAL A 159 -17.84 15.63 -19.84
N GLN A 160 -17.54 15.49 -21.13
CA GLN A 160 -18.49 15.85 -22.18
C GLN A 160 -19.63 14.85 -22.20
N LYS A 161 -20.85 15.37 -22.05
CA LYS A 161 -22.08 14.59 -22.15
C LYS A 161 -22.91 15.12 -23.30
N ASN A 162 -23.25 14.24 -24.22
CA ASN A 162 -24.23 14.54 -25.25
C ASN A 162 -25.62 14.45 -24.63
N SER A 163 -26.30 15.60 -24.55
CA SER A 163 -27.67 15.72 -24.07
C SER A 163 -28.53 16.19 -25.23
N PHE A 164 -29.69 15.57 -25.41
CA PHE A 164 -30.65 15.99 -26.42
C PHE A 164 -31.57 17.07 -25.85
N TYR A 165 -31.61 18.23 -26.50
CA TYR A 165 -32.42 19.38 -26.11
C TYR A 165 -33.70 19.46 -26.93
N CYS A 166 -34.84 19.44 -26.23
CA CYS A 166 -36.15 19.62 -26.84
C CYS A 166 -36.36 21.09 -27.26
N PRO A 167 -36.74 21.38 -28.52
CA PRO A 167 -36.93 22.77 -29.00
C PRO A 167 -38.08 23.51 -28.30
N TYR A 168 -39.07 22.80 -27.75
CA TYR A 168 -40.17 23.38 -27.00
C TYR A 168 -39.90 23.56 -25.50
N GLY A 169 -38.72 23.16 -24.99
CA GLY A 169 -38.40 23.24 -23.56
C GLY A 169 -39.31 22.42 -22.63
N LYS A 170 -40.21 21.59 -23.17
CA LYS A 170 -41.23 20.86 -22.39
C LYS A 170 -40.68 19.70 -21.57
N HIS A 171 -39.47 19.21 -21.89
CA HIS A 171 -38.86 18.07 -21.20
C HIS A 171 -37.36 18.30 -21.06
N GLY A 172 -36.88 18.40 -19.82
CA GLY A 172 -35.49 18.72 -19.52
C GLY A 172 -34.46 17.71 -20.01
N LYS A 173 -34.85 16.47 -20.36
CA LYS A 173 -34.01 15.41 -20.94
C LYS A 173 -34.93 14.38 -21.65
N SER A 174 -35.21 14.55 -22.94
CA SER A 174 -35.98 13.56 -23.73
C SER A 174 -35.06 12.79 -24.68
N THR A 175 -35.44 11.56 -25.07
CA THR A 175 -34.75 10.81 -26.12
C THR A 175 -35.10 11.35 -27.50
N GLU A 176 -34.22 11.14 -28.48
CA GLU A 176 -34.40 11.59 -29.88
C GLU A 176 -35.73 11.11 -30.49
N GLU A 177 -36.10 9.86 -30.21
CA GLU A 177 -37.35 9.23 -30.67
C GLU A 177 -38.59 9.97 -30.14
N TYR A 178 -38.56 10.41 -28.88
CA TYR A 178 -39.67 11.10 -28.23
C TYR A 178 -39.89 12.52 -28.76
N CYS A 179 -38.84 13.14 -29.32
CA CYS A 179 -38.88 14.51 -29.83
C CYS A 179 -39.00 14.61 -31.36
N ARG A 180 -39.13 13.49 -32.08
CA ARG A 180 -39.24 13.50 -33.54
C ARG A 180 -40.51 14.23 -34.02
N SER A 181 -41.63 14.10 -33.29
CA SER A 181 -42.87 14.86 -33.54
C SER A 181 -42.76 16.35 -33.21
N CYS A 182 -42.02 16.67 -32.14
CA CYS A 182 -41.77 18.05 -31.70
C CYS A 182 -40.91 18.83 -32.70
N PHE A 183 -40.03 18.17 -33.45
CA PHE A 183 -39.17 18.83 -34.43
C PHE A 183 -39.96 19.35 -35.64
N GLN A 184 -40.94 18.56 -36.11
CA GLN A 184 -41.85 18.96 -37.19
C GLN A 184 -42.74 20.12 -36.74
N GLN A 185 -43.32 20.01 -35.55
CA GLN A 185 -44.25 21.01 -35.04
C GLN A 185 -43.57 22.34 -34.72
N ALA A 186 -42.33 22.33 -34.19
CA ALA A 186 -41.57 23.56 -33.91
C ALA A 186 -41.27 24.35 -35.19
N ARG A 187 -41.06 23.64 -36.31
CA ARG A 187 -40.84 24.22 -37.63
C ARG A 187 -42.11 24.88 -38.16
N ASP A 188 -43.26 24.25 -37.96
CA ASP A 188 -44.56 24.78 -38.37
C ASP A 188 -44.96 26.00 -37.51
N ASP A 189 -44.62 26.01 -36.22
CA ASP A 189 -44.89 27.10 -35.27
C ASP A 189 -43.86 28.26 -35.33
N SER A 190 -42.89 28.22 -36.25
CA SER A 190 -41.83 29.23 -36.40
C SER A 190 -41.01 29.51 -35.12
N ILE A 191 -40.82 28.51 -34.26
CA ILE A 191 -40.02 28.64 -33.04
C ILE A 191 -38.52 28.60 -33.40
N VAL A 192 -37.79 29.68 -33.11
CA VAL A 192 -36.36 29.88 -33.46
C VAL A 192 -35.40 29.04 -32.57
N GLY A 193 -35.88 28.00 -31.89
CA GLY A 193 -35.10 27.18 -30.99
C GLY A 193 -34.44 26.00 -31.70
N HIS A 194 -33.10 26.00 -31.80
CA HIS A 194 -32.35 24.83 -32.27
C HIS A 194 -32.39 23.72 -31.22
N GLY A 195 -33.39 22.85 -31.32
CA GLY A 195 -33.40 21.54 -30.67
C GLY A 195 -32.38 20.60 -31.33
N GLY A 196 -31.97 19.56 -30.62
CA GLY A 196 -30.98 18.59 -31.12
C GLY A 196 -29.97 18.15 -30.07
N TRP A 197 -29.06 17.27 -30.48
CA TRP A 197 -27.94 16.84 -29.67
C TRP A 197 -26.97 18.00 -29.43
N LYS A 198 -26.68 18.29 -28.16
CA LYS A 198 -25.65 19.23 -27.76
C LYS A 198 -24.65 18.50 -26.87
N SER A 199 -23.37 18.76 -27.09
CA SER A 199 -22.33 18.36 -26.15
C SER A 199 -22.23 19.41 -25.06
N GLU A 200 -22.33 18.98 -23.82
CA GLU A 200 -22.20 19.84 -22.66
C GLU A 200 -21.12 19.32 -21.73
N GLU A 201 -20.40 20.25 -21.12
CA GLU A 201 -19.45 19.95 -20.08
C GLU A 201 -20.18 19.73 -18.76
N GLN A 202 -20.10 18.51 -18.24
CA GLN A 202 -20.64 18.16 -16.94
C GLN A 202 -19.50 17.93 -15.95
N LEU A 203 -19.54 18.62 -14.81
CA LEU A 203 -18.62 18.35 -13.71
C LEU A 203 -18.99 17.00 -13.07
N ARG A 204 -17.99 16.14 -12.90
CA ARG A 204 -18.07 14.88 -12.18
C ARG A 204 -16.96 14.80 -11.14
N LEU A 205 -17.17 13.99 -10.12
CA LEU A 205 -16.15 13.71 -9.11
C LEU A 205 -15.66 12.29 -9.30
N CYS A 206 -14.34 12.12 -9.40
CA CYS A 206 -13.70 10.82 -9.24
C CYS A 206 -13.21 10.72 -7.79
N ILE A 207 -13.79 9.78 -7.05
CA ILE A 207 -13.34 9.44 -5.70
C ILE A 207 -12.36 8.28 -5.86
N VAL A 208 -11.09 8.54 -5.58
CA VAL A 208 -10.02 7.55 -5.57
C VAL A 208 -9.74 7.16 -4.13
N ARG A 209 -10.04 5.91 -3.77
CA ARG A 209 -9.69 5.31 -2.49
C ARG A 209 -8.46 4.44 -2.67
N ARG A 210 -7.42 4.74 -1.90
CA ARG A 210 -6.19 3.96 -1.78
C ARG A 210 -6.21 3.21 -0.47
N GLU A 211 -6.04 1.90 -0.52
CA GLU A 211 -5.96 1.04 0.66
C GLU A 211 -4.62 0.31 0.66
N VAL A 212 -3.92 0.34 1.80
CA VAL A 212 -2.66 -0.36 2.01
C VAL A 212 -2.89 -1.50 2.99
N THR A 213 -2.54 -2.71 2.58
CA THR A 213 -2.62 -3.92 3.41
C THR A 213 -1.25 -4.56 3.56
N PHE A 214 -0.97 -5.06 4.75
CA PHE A 214 0.31 -5.67 5.10
C PHE A 214 0.15 -7.17 5.33
N ASP A 215 0.98 -7.97 4.66
CA ASP A 215 0.99 -9.43 4.80
C ASP A 215 1.98 -9.86 5.89
N HIS A 216 1.50 -9.89 7.14
CA HIS A 216 2.32 -10.30 8.28
C HIS A 216 2.80 -11.75 8.16
N ASN A 217 1.99 -12.63 7.59
CA ASN A 217 2.33 -14.04 7.46
C ASN A 217 3.52 -14.22 6.52
N LEU A 218 3.58 -13.47 5.41
CA LEU A 218 4.71 -13.52 4.51
C LEU A 218 6.04 -13.17 5.23
N CYS A 219 6.03 -12.20 6.13
CA CYS A 219 7.23 -11.78 6.86
C CYS A 219 7.71 -12.81 7.90
N VAL A 220 6.81 -13.67 8.38
CA VAL A 220 7.10 -14.70 9.39
C VAL A 220 7.47 -16.02 8.73
N GLU A 221 6.75 -16.43 7.70
CA GLU A 221 6.81 -17.78 7.14
C GLU A 221 7.73 -17.91 5.93
N ALA A 222 8.09 -16.81 5.25
CA ALA A 222 8.90 -16.88 4.05
C ALA A 222 10.23 -17.62 4.31
N PHE A 223 10.50 -18.62 3.48
CA PHE A 223 11.71 -19.44 3.46
C PHE A 223 11.95 -20.33 4.70
N LEU A 224 10.99 -20.47 5.63
CA LEU A 224 11.16 -21.40 6.76
C LEU A 224 11.22 -22.88 6.33
N GLY A 225 10.62 -23.22 5.18
CA GLY A 225 10.62 -24.58 4.64
C GLY A 225 11.86 -24.97 3.82
N ASP A 226 12.69 -24.01 3.45
CA ASP A 226 13.88 -24.26 2.61
C ASP A 226 15.04 -24.87 3.42
N ASP A 227 15.05 -24.66 4.75
CA ASP A 227 16.02 -25.21 5.71
C ASP A 227 15.96 -26.75 5.84
N LEU A 228 14.97 -27.43 5.24
CA LEU A 228 14.79 -28.90 5.31
C LEU A 228 15.31 -29.64 4.07
N ALA A 229 15.94 -28.94 3.12
CA ALA A 229 16.34 -29.50 1.83
C ALA A 229 17.84 -29.82 1.69
N ASP A 230 18.66 -29.58 2.72
CA ASP A 230 20.11 -29.89 2.74
C ASP A 230 20.47 -31.03 3.72
#